data_AF-A0A2R6RZM1-F1
#
_entry.id   AF-A0A2R6RZM1-F1
#
_cell.length_a   1.000
_cell.length_b   1.000
_cell.length_c   1.000
_cell.angle_alpha   90.00
_cell.angle_beta   90.00
_cell.angle_gamma   90.00
#
_symmetry.space_group_name_H-M   'P 1'
#
loop_
_entity.id
_entity.type
_entity.pdbx_description
1 polymer ?
#
loop_
_entity_poly.entity_id
_entity_poly.type
_entity_poly.pdbx_seq_one_letter_code
_entity_poly.pdbx_strand_id
1 'polypeptide(L)'
;MTKRARTLSRSSQSTGTPVKPEVTVASATASNASGHALKRTRTDVEFLPKKIATVECAAKADSSPPFVKLMEYMQSTVIASAKGDAVVYWMRMEDMRINDNRAFTQASAQARKDNIPLVVLFVLSPQDYVAHDRSARRIDFMLRNLGVLKESLAKLHIPLHTILHLTRKTLPSRVLSTLSEWHATYLYANVEHELDELRRDIQVCELAKRDDKIKCTFLHDKCIIAPGIVKTKEGRGYTMLRQFLYVKAQSSRLGTVDPLACGVSMPPKGSAGSASRVNKYKDARDRVDADTTSRLSPYLAAGVISARECVRATMELSENQSKKIDVSKETGVGRWVQELAWRDFYTHVLALFPRVSMGRPFQEKFASVSWETNEEHLQAWKDGRTGVPIVDAGMRQVNKMGWMHNRLRMITAMYLVKDLMIDWRLGEKKALLRSPSVGELTYGIKPRSSH
;
A
#
# COMPACT_ATOMS: atom_id res chain seq x y z
N MET A 1 47.70 -21.56 33.69
CA MET A 1 48.90 -21.92 34.49
C MET A 1 50.16 -21.53 33.71
N THR A 2 51.36 -21.69 34.29
CA THR A 2 52.60 -20.99 33.90
C THR A 2 53.39 -21.61 32.73
N LYS A 3 54.41 -20.85 32.29
CA LYS A 3 55.49 -21.15 31.30
C LYS A 3 55.10 -20.87 29.83
N ARG A 4 55.98 -20.30 28.98
CA ARG A 4 57.30 -19.65 29.23
C ARG A 4 57.60 -18.68 28.08
N ALA A 5 58.28 -17.56 28.36
CA ALA A 5 58.81 -16.68 27.32
C ALA A 5 60.23 -17.09 26.92
N ARG A 6 60.61 -16.85 25.65
CA ARG A 6 62.02 -16.70 25.24
C ARG A 6 62.15 -15.93 23.93
N THR A 7 62.76 -14.75 24.00
CA THR A 7 63.15 -13.93 22.84
C THR A 7 64.53 -14.37 22.33
N LEU A 8 64.79 -14.28 21.03
CA LEU A 8 66.14 -14.25 20.45
C LEU A 8 66.14 -13.48 19.11
N SER A 9 67.32 -13.17 18.57
CA SER A 9 67.56 -11.98 17.74
C SER A 9 67.94 -12.22 16.29
N ARG A 10 67.69 -11.17 15.47
CA ARG A 10 68.14 -10.88 14.09
C ARG A 10 69.29 -11.72 13.50
N SER A 11 69.12 -12.09 12.23
CA SER A 11 70.14 -12.01 11.17
C SER A 11 69.47 -11.55 9.86
N SER A 12 70.24 -11.27 8.81
CA SER A 12 69.73 -10.57 7.61
C SER A 12 70.46 -10.93 6.32
N GLN A 13 69.74 -11.13 5.20
CA GLN A 13 69.94 -10.41 3.93
C GLN A 13 68.87 -10.73 2.85
N SER A 14 69.01 -10.09 1.68
CA SER A 14 68.18 -10.07 0.46
C SER A 14 67.80 -11.46 -0.12
N THR A 15 66.82 -11.64 -1.03
CA THR A 15 66.52 -10.87 -2.26
C THR A 15 65.06 -11.00 -2.77
N GLY A 16 64.58 -10.04 -3.57
CA GLY A 16 63.57 -10.28 -4.63
C GLY A 16 62.20 -9.60 -4.45
N THR A 17 61.87 -8.69 -5.37
CA THR A 17 60.54 -8.03 -5.49
C THR A 17 59.81 -8.50 -6.75
N PRO A 18 58.47 -8.47 -6.78
CA PRO A 18 57.79 -7.42 -7.57
C PRO A 18 56.62 -6.77 -6.79
N VAL A 19 56.63 -5.46 -6.58
CA VAL A 19 56.09 -4.42 -7.49
C VAL A 19 54.57 -4.54 -7.69
N LYS A 20 53.83 -3.60 -7.07
CA LYS A 20 52.52 -3.10 -7.52
C LYS A 20 52.70 -1.66 -7.98
N PRO A 21 51.99 -1.18 -9.01
CA PRO A 21 52.01 0.22 -9.39
C PRO A 21 51.13 1.05 -8.44
N GLU A 22 51.73 2.06 -7.83
CA GLU A 22 51.05 3.21 -7.22
C GLU A 22 51.42 4.43 -8.06
N VAL A 23 50.44 5.25 -8.45
CA VAL A 23 50.68 6.47 -9.24
C VAL A 23 50.25 7.67 -8.41
N THR A 24 51.20 8.57 -8.16
CA THR A 24 51.09 9.69 -7.23
C THR A 24 50.19 10.80 -7.75
N VAL A 25 49.51 11.48 -6.81
CA VAL A 25 48.86 12.76 -7.07
C VAL A 25 49.93 13.85 -7.19
N ALA A 26 50.00 14.49 -8.35
CA ALA A 26 50.80 15.70 -8.56
C ALA A 26 49.86 16.90 -8.77
N SER A 27 50.14 18.01 -8.08
CA SER A 27 49.42 19.26 -8.25
C SER A 27 49.90 20.00 -9.51
N ALA A 28 48.96 20.47 -10.34
CA ALA A 28 49.24 21.40 -11.43
C ALA A 28 48.39 22.67 -11.25
N THR A 29 48.99 23.83 -11.51
CA THR A 29 48.37 25.15 -11.34
C THR A 29 47.38 25.48 -12.44
N ALA A 30 46.48 26.44 -12.17
CA ALA A 30 45.45 26.87 -13.09
C ALA A 30 45.99 27.48 -14.39
N SER A 31 45.31 27.19 -15.51
CA SER A 31 45.42 27.92 -16.77
C SER A 31 44.01 28.12 -17.35
N ASN A 32 43.72 29.32 -17.87
CA ASN A 32 42.39 29.66 -18.37
C ASN A 32 42.08 28.96 -19.71
N ALA A 33 40.91 28.33 -19.81
CA ALA A 33 40.32 27.88 -21.06
C ALA A 33 38.83 28.29 -21.11
N SER A 34 38.43 28.90 -22.22
CA SER A 34 37.11 29.46 -22.52
C SER A 34 35.92 28.58 -22.08
N GLY A 35 35.04 29.14 -21.25
CA GLY A 35 33.90 28.42 -20.71
C GLY A 35 32.74 28.23 -21.70
N HIS A 36 32.59 27.03 -22.27
CA HIS A 36 31.28 26.55 -22.72
C HIS A 36 30.47 26.05 -21.53
N ALA A 37 29.60 26.90 -20.99
CA ALA A 37 28.65 26.50 -19.96
C ALA A 37 27.66 25.45 -20.52
N LEU A 38 27.72 24.21 -20.01
CA LEU A 38 26.69 23.22 -20.27
C LEU A 38 25.35 23.78 -19.77
N LYS A 39 24.39 23.99 -20.68
CA LYS A 39 23.01 24.31 -20.33
C LYS A 39 22.45 23.16 -19.49
N ARG A 40 22.27 23.38 -18.18
CA ARG A 40 21.52 22.47 -17.30
C ARG A 40 20.19 22.13 -17.97
N THR A 41 19.97 20.85 -18.26
CA THR A 41 18.69 20.36 -18.76
C THR A 41 17.60 20.61 -17.72
N ARG A 42 16.41 20.99 -18.19
CA ARG A 42 15.29 21.47 -17.36
C ARG A 42 14.51 20.32 -16.70
N THR A 43 15.22 19.31 -16.19
CA THR A 43 14.68 18.03 -15.75
C THR A 43 14.60 17.87 -14.24
N ASP A 44 15.53 18.46 -13.49
CA ASP A 44 15.69 18.21 -12.05
C ASP A 44 14.96 19.26 -11.18
N VAL A 45 13.68 19.51 -11.51
CA VAL A 45 12.78 20.22 -10.59
C VAL A 45 12.21 19.20 -9.62
N GLU A 46 12.56 19.32 -8.33
CA GLU A 46 12.08 18.41 -7.29
C GLU A 46 10.55 18.34 -7.28
N PHE A 47 10.00 17.12 -7.39
CA PHE A 47 8.57 16.91 -7.44
C PHE A 47 7.98 17.06 -6.03
N LEU A 48 7.47 18.26 -5.74
CA LEU A 48 6.85 18.63 -4.46
C LEU A 48 5.32 18.73 -4.56
N PRO A 49 4.58 17.63 -4.34
CA PRO A 49 3.12 17.60 -4.45
C PRO A 49 2.42 18.24 -3.24
N LYS A 50 1.38 19.05 -3.51
CA LYS A 50 0.60 19.76 -2.48
C LYS A 50 -0.23 18.78 -1.63
N LYS A 51 0.24 18.48 -0.41
CA LYS A 51 -0.38 17.54 0.54
C LYS A 51 -1.66 18.07 1.24
N ILE A 52 -1.77 19.39 1.42
CA ILE A 52 -2.90 20.03 2.14
C ILE A 52 -3.68 20.93 1.17
N ALA A 53 -4.99 20.73 1.10
CA ALA A 53 -5.88 21.55 0.26
C ALA A 53 -6.55 22.70 1.02
N THR A 54 -6.90 23.74 0.26
CA THR A 54 -7.72 24.86 0.73
C THR A 54 -9.16 24.41 1.02
N VAL A 55 -9.94 25.24 1.71
CA VAL A 55 -11.31 24.89 2.13
C VAL A 55 -12.19 24.67 0.90
N GLU A 56 -12.10 25.59 -0.06
CA GLU A 56 -12.86 25.60 -1.32
C GLU A 56 -12.51 24.38 -2.19
N CYS A 57 -11.22 24.01 -2.27
CA CYS A 57 -10.79 22.82 -3.00
C CYS A 57 -11.36 21.52 -2.42
N ALA A 58 -11.46 21.43 -1.10
CA ALA A 58 -12.01 20.27 -0.41
C ALA A 58 -13.55 20.24 -0.47
N ALA A 59 -14.21 21.38 -0.24
CA ALA A 59 -15.67 21.52 -0.39
C ALA A 59 -16.13 21.17 -1.81
N LYS A 60 -15.37 21.56 -2.85
CA LYS A 60 -15.63 21.20 -4.25
C LYS A 60 -15.40 19.70 -4.55
N ALA A 61 -14.56 19.01 -3.77
CA ALA A 61 -14.39 17.57 -3.90
C ALA A 61 -15.55 16.81 -3.23
N ASP A 62 -15.97 17.25 -2.04
CA ASP A 62 -17.06 16.63 -1.28
C ASP A 62 -18.46 16.90 -1.86
N SER A 63 -18.69 18.08 -2.46
CA SER A 63 -19.97 18.40 -3.12
C SER A 63 -20.19 17.65 -4.43
N SER A 64 -19.15 17.00 -4.95
CA SER A 64 -19.20 16.29 -6.23
C SER A 64 -18.21 15.11 -6.25
N PRO A 65 -18.39 14.09 -5.36
CA PRO A 65 -17.37 13.09 -5.07
C PRO A 65 -16.93 12.30 -6.31
N PRO A 66 -15.62 12.22 -6.63
CA PRO A 66 -15.13 11.49 -7.81
C PRO A 66 -15.53 10.01 -7.86
N PHE A 67 -15.71 9.35 -6.72
CA PHE A 67 -16.24 7.97 -6.70
C PHE A 67 -17.63 7.88 -7.34
N VAL A 68 -18.53 8.81 -7.01
CA VAL A 68 -19.90 8.84 -7.54
C VAL A 68 -19.85 9.07 -9.06
N LYS A 69 -19.05 10.03 -9.52
CA LYS A 69 -18.86 10.31 -10.97
C LYS A 69 -18.34 9.11 -11.74
N LEU A 70 -17.38 8.37 -11.19
CA LEU A 70 -16.84 7.18 -11.83
C LEU A 70 -17.91 6.07 -11.93
N MET A 71 -18.75 5.91 -10.91
CA MET A 71 -19.87 4.93 -10.93
C MET A 71 -20.99 5.36 -11.88
N GLU A 72 -21.35 6.64 -11.93
CA GLU A 72 -22.28 7.21 -12.91
C GLU A 72 -21.76 7.05 -14.35
N TYR A 73 -20.45 7.23 -14.57
CA TYR A 73 -19.82 6.93 -15.85
C TYR A 73 -19.97 5.45 -16.21
N MET A 74 -19.67 4.52 -15.29
CA MET A 74 -19.78 3.08 -15.55
C MET A 74 -21.22 2.63 -15.87
N GLN A 75 -22.23 3.32 -15.33
CA GLN A 75 -23.64 3.03 -15.60
C GLN A 75 -24.15 3.64 -16.91
N SER A 76 -23.72 4.86 -17.24
CA SER A 76 -24.17 5.60 -18.43
C SER A 76 -23.45 5.22 -19.73
N THR A 77 -22.26 4.60 -19.65
CA THR A 77 -21.36 4.47 -20.80
C THR A 77 -21.46 3.10 -21.49
N VAL A 78 -22.46 2.94 -22.35
CA VAL A 78 -22.58 1.77 -23.23
C VAL A 78 -21.73 1.99 -24.50
N ILE A 79 -20.40 1.95 -24.36
CA ILE A 79 -19.51 1.87 -25.53
C ILE A 79 -19.66 0.48 -26.15
N ALA A 80 -20.17 0.46 -27.39
CA ALA A 80 -20.22 -0.70 -28.26
C ALA A 80 -18.91 -0.82 -29.04
N SER A 81 -17.81 -1.14 -28.35
CA SER A 81 -16.52 -1.28 -29.01
C SER A 81 -16.40 -2.63 -29.74
N ALA A 82 -15.82 -2.57 -30.94
CA ALA A 82 -15.44 -3.71 -31.75
C ALA A 82 -14.40 -4.60 -31.05
N LYS A 83 -14.28 -5.85 -31.52
CA LYS A 83 -13.20 -6.75 -31.11
C LYS A 83 -11.86 -6.18 -31.55
N GLY A 84 -10.94 -6.02 -30.60
CA GLY A 84 -9.52 -5.79 -30.84
C GLY A 84 -8.68 -7.06 -30.63
N ASP A 85 -7.36 -6.91 -30.64
CA ASP A 85 -6.43 -8.05 -30.62
C ASP A 85 -6.19 -8.62 -29.22
N ALA A 86 -6.45 -7.84 -28.17
CA ALA A 86 -6.29 -8.27 -26.77
C ALA A 86 -7.29 -7.61 -25.81
N VAL A 87 -7.55 -8.29 -24.69
CA VAL A 87 -8.15 -7.69 -23.49
C VAL A 87 -7.02 -7.31 -22.53
N VAL A 88 -7.06 -6.10 -21.97
CA VAL A 88 -6.11 -5.67 -20.92
C VAL A 88 -6.82 -5.63 -19.57
N TYR A 89 -6.31 -6.38 -18.60
CA TYR A 89 -6.55 -6.11 -17.19
C TYR A 89 -5.39 -5.28 -16.64
N TRP A 90 -5.67 -4.02 -16.30
CA TRP A 90 -4.69 -3.15 -15.65
C TRP A 90 -4.81 -3.32 -14.13
N MET A 91 -3.82 -4.01 -13.56
CA MET A 91 -3.65 -4.27 -12.13
C MET A 91 -3.14 -3.01 -11.38
N ARG A 92 -3.31 -2.98 -10.06
CA ARG A 92 -2.94 -1.91 -9.13
C ARG A 92 -2.10 -2.42 -7.97
N MET A 93 -1.62 -1.50 -7.14
CA MET A 93 -0.94 -1.81 -5.87
C MET A 93 -1.88 -2.36 -4.78
N GLU A 94 -3.18 -2.49 -5.06
CA GLU A 94 -4.22 -2.82 -4.08
C GLU A 94 -5.12 -4.01 -4.49
N ASP A 95 -4.81 -4.67 -5.60
CA ASP A 95 -5.51 -5.85 -6.11
C ASP A 95 -4.55 -6.92 -6.68
N MET A 96 -3.32 -6.98 -6.13
CA MET A 96 -2.22 -7.86 -6.55
C MET A 96 -2.48 -9.36 -6.27
N ARG A 97 -3.53 -9.93 -6.86
CA ARG A 97 -3.91 -11.36 -6.80
C ARG A 97 -4.69 -11.79 -8.03
N ILE A 98 -4.69 -13.10 -8.28
CA ILE A 98 -5.52 -13.76 -9.31
C ILE A 98 -6.90 -14.15 -8.72
N ASN A 99 -6.90 -14.71 -7.51
CA ASN A 99 -8.09 -15.28 -6.87
C ASN A 99 -9.07 -14.21 -6.37
N ASP A 100 -10.38 -14.45 -6.49
CA ASP A 100 -11.44 -13.54 -6.02
C ASP A 100 -11.21 -12.08 -6.46
N ASN A 101 -10.75 -11.87 -7.70
CA ASN A 101 -10.47 -10.57 -8.30
C ASN A 101 -11.51 -10.30 -9.41
N ARG A 102 -12.40 -9.33 -9.18
CA ARG A 102 -13.56 -9.09 -10.06
C ARG A 102 -13.18 -8.61 -11.45
N ALA A 103 -12.28 -7.63 -11.58
CA ALA A 103 -11.83 -7.14 -12.89
C ALA A 103 -11.04 -8.20 -13.67
N PHE A 104 -10.12 -8.93 -13.02
CA PHE A 104 -9.42 -10.03 -13.67
C PHE A 104 -10.38 -11.12 -14.16
N THR A 105 -11.39 -11.47 -13.35
CA THR A 105 -12.41 -12.47 -13.73
C THR A 105 -13.23 -12.04 -14.94
N GLN A 106 -13.69 -10.77 -14.99
CA GLN A 106 -14.43 -10.26 -16.14
C GLN A 106 -13.56 -10.12 -17.40
N ALA A 107 -12.30 -9.67 -17.25
CA ALA A 107 -11.34 -9.61 -18.35
C ALA A 107 -11.09 -11.01 -18.95
N SER A 108 -10.91 -12.02 -18.09
CA SER A 108 -10.77 -13.43 -18.49
C SER A 108 -12.03 -14.01 -19.13
N ALA A 109 -13.21 -13.57 -18.71
CA ALA A 109 -14.47 -13.95 -19.35
C ALA A 109 -14.60 -13.34 -20.76
N GLN A 110 -14.30 -12.06 -20.91
CA GLN A 110 -14.34 -11.36 -22.20
C GLN A 110 -13.30 -11.93 -23.19
N ALA A 111 -12.06 -12.15 -22.73
CA ALA A 111 -10.98 -12.72 -23.54
C ALA A 111 -11.35 -14.11 -24.10
N ARG A 112 -11.97 -14.96 -23.28
CA ARG A 112 -12.49 -16.28 -23.71
C ARG A 112 -13.70 -16.17 -24.64
N LYS A 113 -14.61 -15.22 -24.39
CA LYS A 113 -15.80 -15.00 -25.22
C LYS A 113 -15.43 -14.60 -26.65
N ASP A 114 -14.49 -13.66 -26.78
CA ASP A 114 -14.09 -13.10 -28.08
C ASP A 114 -12.93 -13.89 -28.73
N ASN A 115 -12.41 -14.91 -28.04
CA ASN A 115 -11.24 -15.71 -28.40
C ASN A 115 -10.00 -14.85 -28.77
N ILE A 116 -9.49 -14.13 -27.77
CA ILE A 116 -8.30 -13.27 -27.83
C ILE A 116 -7.49 -13.35 -26.53
N PRO A 117 -6.17 -13.07 -26.54
CA PRO A 117 -5.34 -13.05 -25.35
C PRO A 117 -5.82 -12.04 -24.30
N LEU A 118 -5.65 -12.42 -23.02
CA LEU A 118 -5.69 -11.52 -21.87
C LEU A 118 -4.26 -11.11 -21.50
N VAL A 119 -3.99 -9.81 -21.41
CA VAL A 119 -2.72 -9.24 -20.93
C VAL A 119 -2.95 -8.57 -19.57
N VAL A 120 -2.05 -8.80 -18.61
CA VAL A 120 -2.03 -8.04 -17.35
C VAL A 120 -1.04 -6.89 -17.48
N LEU A 121 -1.53 -5.66 -17.40
CA LEU A 121 -0.71 -4.45 -17.35
C LEU A 121 -0.49 -4.04 -15.89
N PHE A 122 0.74 -3.66 -15.54
CA PHE A 122 1.06 -2.96 -14.30
C PHE A 122 1.90 -1.72 -14.59
N VAL A 123 1.65 -0.61 -13.91
CA VAL A 123 2.36 0.67 -14.13
C VAL A 123 3.10 1.10 -12.87
N LEU A 124 4.41 1.24 -12.98
CA LEU A 124 5.30 1.79 -11.96
C LEU A 124 5.37 3.31 -12.15
N SER A 125 4.98 4.07 -11.12
CA SER A 125 4.94 5.54 -11.15
C SER A 125 5.64 6.15 -9.93
N PRO A 126 6.94 6.51 -10.06
CA PRO A 126 7.68 7.15 -8.99
C PRO A 126 7.07 8.46 -8.47
N GLN A 127 6.40 9.25 -9.33
CA GLN A 127 5.67 10.44 -8.85
C GLN A 127 4.43 10.10 -8.02
N ASP A 128 3.70 9.01 -8.31
CA ASP A 128 2.65 8.53 -7.38
C ASP A 128 3.26 8.09 -6.05
N TYR A 129 4.44 7.45 -6.07
CA TYR A 129 5.11 7.01 -4.84
C TYR A 129 5.51 8.18 -3.93
N VAL A 130 6.00 9.28 -4.51
CA VAL A 130 6.29 10.53 -3.78
C VAL A 130 5.00 11.29 -3.41
N ALA A 131 4.00 11.32 -4.30
CA ALA A 131 2.69 11.94 -4.03
C ALA A 131 2.00 11.34 -2.82
N HIS A 132 2.14 10.05 -2.58
CA HIS A 132 1.44 9.32 -1.51
C HIS A 132 2.38 8.74 -0.44
N ASP A 133 3.58 9.33 -0.30
CA ASP A 133 4.54 9.05 0.78
C ASP A 133 4.87 7.54 0.94
N ARG A 134 4.95 6.79 -0.16
CA ARG A 134 5.05 5.32 -0.13
C ARG A 134 6.45 4.88 0.33
N SER A 135 6.59 4.42 1.58
CA SER A 135 7.87 3.88 2.09
C SER A 135 8.50 2.82 1.18
N ALA A 136 9.84 2.83 1.11
CA ALA A 136 10.63 1.88 0.31
C ALA A 136 10.27 0.42 0.58
N ARG A 137 9.93 0.06 1.83
CA ARG A 137 9.50 -1.31 2.19
C ARG A 137 8.09 -1.68 1.69
N ARG A 138 7.20 -0.73 1.38
CA ARG A 138 5.94 -1.02 0.64
C ARG A 138 6.23 -1.26 -0.84
N ILE A 139 7.19 -0.53 -1.42
CA ILE A 139 7.62 -0.69 -2.82
C ILE A 139 8.33 -2.04 -3.01
N ASP A 140 9.27 -2.40 -2.13
CA ASP A 140 9.90 -3.74 -2.09
C ASP A 140 8.86 -4.86 -1.95
N PHE A 141 7.91 -4.74 -1.02
CA PHE A 141 6.84 -5.72 -0.87
C PHE A 141 6.00 -5.85 -2.14
N MET A 142 5.66 -4.76 -2.81
CA MET A 142 4.97 -4.76 -4.11
C MET A 142 5.81 -5.49 -5.18
N LEU A 143 7.09 -5.12 -5.36
CA LEU A 143 7.97 -5.73 -6.38
C LEU A 143 8.12 -7.25 -6.18
N ARG A 144 8.25 -7.71 -4.93
CA ARG A 144 8.32 -9.16 -4.63
C ARG A 144 7.01 -9.89 -4.91
N ASN A 145 5.84 -9.29 -4.64
CA ASN A 145 4.55 -9.87 -5.02
C ASN A 145 4.35 -9.91 -6.55
N LEU A 146 4.83 -8.91 -7.30
CA LEU A 146 4.81 -8.94 -8.77
C LEU A 146 5.64 -10.08 -9.35
N GLY A 147 6.76 -10.46 -8.71
CA GLY A 147 7.53 -11.66 -9.07
C GLY A 147 6.69 -12.94 -8.94
N VAL A 148 6.08 -13.16 -7.78
CA VAL A 148 5.20 -14.33 -7.52
C VAL A 148 3.98 -14.36 -8.45
N LEU A 149 3.41 -13.20 -8.77
CA LEU A 149 2.31 -13.08 -9.74
C LEU A 149 2.74 -13.38 -11.16
N LYS A 150 3.96 -12.99 -11.59
CA LYS A 150 4.49 -13.32 -12.91
C LYS A 150 4.52 -14.84 -13.12
N GLU A 151 5.03 -15.59 -12.15
CA GLU A 151 5.07 -17.06 -12.19
C GLU A 151 3.66 -17.67 -12.16
N SER A 152 2.74 -17.07 -11.40
CA SER A 152 1.36 -17.56 -11.25
C SER A 152 0.51 -17.30 -12.50
N LEU A 153 0.71 -16.16 -13.17
CA LEU A 153 0.05 -15.80 -14.44
C LEU A 153 0.64 -16.58 -15.63
N ALA A 154 1.94 -16.85 -15.63
CA ALA A 154 2.59 -17.68 -16.66
C ALA A 154 2.02 -19.10 -16.72
N LYS A 155 1.66 -19.70 -15.57
CA LYS A 155 0.97 -20.99 -15.48
C LYS A 155 -0.45 -21.00 -16.07
N LEU A 156 -1.02 -19.81 -16.32
CA LEU A 156 -2.31 -19.61 -16.98
C LEU A 156 -2.14 -19.11 -18.43
N HIS A 157 -0.90 -19.10 -18.95
CA HIS A 157 -0.52 -18.51 -20.25
C HIS A 157 -0.87 -17.01 -20.40
N ILE A 158 -0.96 -16.28 -19.28
CA ILE A 158 -1.27 -14.85 -19.25
C ILE A 158 0.02 -14.04 -19.03
N PRO A 159 0.43 -13.17 -19.96
CA PRO A 159 1.59 -12.31 -19.77
C PRO A 159 1.32 -11.18 -18.75
N LEU A 160 2.29 -10.94 -17.87
CA LEU A 160 2.39 -9.75 -17.03
C LEU A 160 3.39 -8.77 -17.64
N HIS A 161 2.90 -7.60 -18.07
CA HIS A 161 3.68 -6.53 -18.66
C HIS A 161 3.78 -5.33 -17.71
N THR A 162 5.00 -4.82 -17.48
CA THR A 162 5.30 -3.74 -16.53
C THR A 162 5.85 -2.51 -17.24
N ILE A 163 5.17 -1.36 -17.13
CA ILE A 163 5.62 -0.08 -17.69
C ILE A 163 6.14 0.82 -16.57
N LEU A 164 7.31 1.44 -16.76
CA LEU A 164 7.77 2.57 -15.96
C LEU A 164 7.29 3.87 -16.60
N HIS A 165 6.50 4.67 -15.88
CA HIS A 165 6.03 5.97 -16.34
C HIS A 165 6.20 7.02 -15.25
N LEU A 166 7.14 7.96 -15.43
CA LEU A 166 7.54 8.87 -14.36
C LEU A 166 6.47 9.92 -14.00
N THR A 167 5.67 10.37 -14.97
CA THR A 167 4.85 11.60 -14.81
C THR A 167 3.39 11.31 -14.50
N ARG A 168 2.99 11.50 -13.24
CA ARG A 168 1.63 11.20 -12.72
C ARG A 168 0.51 11.77 -13.60
N LYS A 169 0.65 13.02 -14.05
CA LYS A 169 -0.38 13.75 -14.83
C LYS A 169 -0.65 13.18 -16.22
N THR A 170 0.33 12.50 -16.83
CA THR A 170 0.22 11.94 -18.19
C THR A 170 0.04 10.41 -18.19
N LEU A 171 -0.01 9.79 -17.00
CA LEU A 171 -0.21 8.36 -16.84
C LEU A 171 -1.51 7.87 -17.51
N PRO A 172 -2.68 8.55 -17.40
CA PRO A 172 -3.88 8.18 -18.15
C PRO A 172 -3.67 8.07 -19.67
N SER A 173 -2.95 9.04 -20.25
CA SER A 173 -2.64 9.05 -21.68
C SER A 173 -1.65 7.96 -22.07
N ARG A 174 -0.66 7.64 -21.22
CA ARG A 174 0.29 6.53 -21.50
C ARG A 174 -0.37 5.16 -21.41
N VAL A 175 -1.33 4.96 -20.50
CA VAL A 175 -2.12 3.73 -20.45
C VAL A 175 -2.93 3.57 -21.73
N LEU A 176 -3.62 4.61 -22.19
CA LEU A 176 -4.40 4.54 -23.43
C LEU A 176 -3.51 4.34 -24.67
N SER A 177 -2.36 5.03 -24.79
CA SER A 177 -1.45 4.77 -25.92
C SER A 177 -0.93 3.34 -25.91
N THR A 178 -0.65 2.76 -24.73
CA THR A 178 -0.27 1.34 -24.59
C THR A 178 -1.37 0.41 -25.12
N LEU A 179 -2.66 0.74 -24.92
CA LEU A 179 -3.77 -0.03 -25.48
C LEU A 179 -3.88 0.15 -27.00
N SER A 180 -3.70 1.37 -27.53
CA SER A 180 -3.64 1.63 -28.97
C SER A 180 -2.48 0.88 -29.65
N GLU A 181 -1.31 0.86 -29.00
CA GLU A 181 -0.08 0.14 -29.39
C GLU A 181 -0.27 -1.39 -29.44
N TRP A 182 -1.25 -1.94 -28.71
CA TRP A 182 -1.59 -3.37 -28.69
C TRP A 182 -2.93 -3.68 -29.38
N HIS A 183 -3.52 -2.69 -30.06
CA HIS A 183 -4.85 -2.76 -30.68
C HIS A 183 -5.95 -3.31 -29.73
N ALA A 184 -5.80 -3.03 -28.43
CA ALA A 184 -6.62 -3.59 -27.36
C ALA A 184 -7.82 -2.68 -27.07
N THR A 185 -9.02 -3.15 -27.40
CA THR A 185 -10.26 -2.36 -27.29
C THR A 185 -10.94 -2.47 -25.92
N TYR A 186 -10.50 -3.38 -25.05
CA TYR A 186 -11.11 -3.61 -23.74
C TYR A 186 -10.12 -3.39 -22.60
N LEU A 187 -10.43 -2.40 -21.73
CA LEU A 187 -9.68 -2.11 -20.50
C LEU A 187 -10.52 -2.48 -19.27
N TYR A 188 -10.03 -3.42 -18.46
CA TYR A 188 -10.61 -3.76 -17.17
C TYR A 188 -9.67 -3.32 -16.04
N ALA A 189 -10.23 -2.78 -14.96
CA ALA A 189 -9.49 -2.47 -13.74
C ALA A 189 -10.42 -2.55 -12.52
N ASN A 190 -9.86 -2.73 -11.32
CA ASN A 190 -10.61 -2.54 -10.09
C ASN A 190 -10.53 -1.07 -9.64
N VAL A 191 -11.57 -0.59 -8.95
CA VAL A 191 -11.64 0.76 -8.40
C VAL A 191 -10.79 0.87 -7.14
N GLU A 192 -9.75 1.71 -7.20
CA GLU A 192 -9.12 2.33 -6.03
C GLU A 192 -10.03 3.48 -5.53
N HIS A 193 -10.12 3.69 -4.21
CA HIS A 193 -11.11 4.58 -3.57
C HIS A 193 -10.53 5.93 -3.14
N GLU A 194 -9.22 6.06 -3.29
CA GLU A 194 -8.39 7.20 -2.99
C GLU A 194 -8.63 8.30 -4.04
N LEU A 195 -8.75 9.56 -3.59
CA LEU A 195 -9.14 10.70 -4.42
C LEU A 195 -8.29 10.89 -5.69
N ASP A 196 -7.00 10.61 -5.58
CA ASP A 196 -6.01 10.92 -6.61
C ASP A 196 -5.95 9.84 -7.71
N GLU A 197 -6.33 8.62 -7.35
CA GLU A 197 -6.52 7.45 -8.19
C GLU A 197 -7.90 7.49 -8.88
N LEU A 198 -8.96 7.89 -8.16
CA LEU A 198 -10.28 8.15 -8.75
C LEU A 198 -10.24 9.22 -9.85
N ARG A 199 -9.48 10.31 -9.64
CA ARG A 199 -9.26 11.35 -10.66
C ARG A 199 -8.54 10.82 -11.90
N ARG A 200 -7.51 9.98 -11.71
CA ARG A 200 -6.77 9.30 -12.78
C ARG A 200 -7.71 8.42 -13.61
N ASP A 201 -8.57 7.65 -12.96
CA ASP A 201 -9.47 6.72 -13.64
C ASP A 201 -10.62 7.45 -14.37
N ILE A 202 -11.16 8.53 -13.81
CA ILE A 202 -12.06 9.44 -14.53
C ILE A 202 -11.36 10.02 -15.78
N GLN A 203 -10.10 10.46 -15.67
CA GLN A 203 -9.35 11.01 -16.81
C GLN A 203 -9.08 9.95 -17.90
N VAL A 204 -8.82 8.68 -17.53
CA VAL A 204 -8.75 7.56 -18.48
C VAL A 204 -10.09 7.40 -19.22
N CYS A 205 -11.19 7.41 -18.48
CA CYS A 205 -12.53 7.34 -19.05
C CYS A 205 -12.84 8.52 -20.00
N GLU A 206 -12.61 9.77 -19.58
CA GLU A 206 -12.83 10.99 -20.37
C GLU A 206 -11.97 11.07 -21.65
N LEU A 207 -10.80 10.42 -21.66
CA LEU A 207 -9.93 10.33 -22.83
C LEU A 207 -10.36 9.19 -23.76
N ALA A 208 -10.71 8.02 -23.22
CA ALA A 208 -11.20 6.88 -24.01
C ALA A 208 -12.49 7.23 -24.79
N LYS A 209 -13.36 8.07 -24.20
CA LYS A 209 -14.56 8.66 -24.83
C LYS A 209 -14.30 9.65 -25.98
N ARG A 210 -13.04 9.79 -26.42
CA ARG A 210 -12.63 10.60 -27.59
C ARG A 210 -11.97 9.76 -28.70
N ASP A 211 -11.63 8.51 -28.38
CA ASP A 211 -11.10 7.52 -29.34
C ASP A 211 -12.24 6.60 -29.83
N ASP A 212 -13.29 6.43 -29.01
CA ASP A 212 -14.47 5.55 -29.12
C ASP A 212 -14.18 4.04 -29.26
N LYS A 213 -12.95 3.67 -29.61
CA LYS A 213 -12.45 2.29 -29.72
C LYS A 213 -12.17 1.63 -28.37
N ILE A 214 -11.91 2.39 -27.30
CA ILE A 214 -11.47 1.82 -26.01
C ILE A 214 -12.62 1.82 -24.99
N LYS A 215 -13.13 0.64 -24.68
CA LYS A 215 -14.14 0.42 -23.64
C LYS A 215 -13.46 0.18 -22.29
N CYS A 216 -13.54 1.19 -21.41
CA CYS A 216 -13.07 1.10 -20.03
C CYS A 216 -14.15 0.55 -19.09
N THR A 217 -13.82 -0.45 -18.28
CA THR A 217 -14.71 -1.08 -17.30
C THR A 217 -14.02 -1.11 -15.92
N PHE A 218 -14.50 -0.30 -14.99
CA PHE A 218 -13.98 -0.19 -13.63
C PHE A 218 -14.92 -0.87 -12.62
N LEU A 219 -14.40 -1.82 -11.85
CA LEU A 219 -15.20 -2.72 -11.00
C LEU A 219 -14.90 -2.53 -9.52
N HIS A 220 -15.94 -2.50 -8.67
CA HIS A 220 -15.73 -2.46 -7.23
C HIS A 220 -15.26 -3.82 -6.71
N ASP A 221 -14.05 -3.87 -6.15
CA ASP A 221 -13.43 -5.09 -5.63
C ASP A 221 -12.72 -4.95 -4.27
N LYS A 222 -12.25 -3.74 -3.91
CA LYS A 222 -11.48 -3.53 -2.66
C LYS A 222 -12.24 -3.94 -1.38
N CYS A 223 -13.57 -3.78 -1.34
CA CYS A 223 -14.41 -4.07 -0.16
C CYS A 223 -15.27 -5.33 -0.32
N ILE A 224 -15.89 -5.76 0.78
CA ILE A 224 -16.93 -6.78 0.83
C ILE A 224 -18.25 -6.20 0.29
N ILE A 225 -18.60 -4.98 0.73
CA ILE A 225 -19.76 -4.19 0.28
C ILE A 225 -19.25 -2.88 -0.34
N ALA A 226 -19.77 -2.50 -1.51
CA ALA A 226 -19.34 -1.28 -2.20
C ALA A 226 -19.86 -0.01 -1.49
N PRO A 227 -19.09 1.11 -1.49
CA PRO A 227 -19.59 2.41 -1.07
C PRO A 227 -20.84 2.81 -1.88
N GLY A 228 -21.76 3.53 -1.24
CA GLY A 228 -22.99 4.01 -1.90
C GLY A 228 -24.12 2.97 -2.03
N ILE A 229 -23.87 1.68 -1.82
CA ILE A 229 -24.96 0.67 -1.68
C ILE A 229 -25.70 0.88 -0.36
N VAL A 230 -24.98 1.13 0.73
CA VAL A 230 -25.56 1.41 2.06
C VAL A 230 -26.03 2.87 2.10
N LYS A 231 -27.17 3.16 1.44
CA LYS A 231 -27.78 4.49 1.39
C LYS A 231 -28.42 4.84 2.73
N THR A 232 -27.75 5.68 3.51
CA THR A 232 -28.32 6.29 4.71
C THR A 232 -29.33 7.37 4.32
N LYS A 233 -30.53 7.38 4.93
CA LYS A 233 -31.35 8.59 4.91
C LYS A 233 -30.57 9.71 5.63
N GLU A 234 -30.34 10.80 4.89
CA GLU A 234 -29.77 12.09 5.33
C GLU A 234 -28.42 12.08 6.08
N GLY A 235 -27.37 12.47 5.35
CA GLY A 235 -26.37 13.43 5.83
C GLY A 235 -25.37 13.00 6.91
N ARG A 236 -25.41 11.76 7.44
CA ARG A 236 -24.48 11.32 8.49
C ARG A 236 -23.80 9.99 8.14
N GLY A 237 -22.52 10.03 7.79
CA GLY A 237 -21.68 8.82 7.64
C GLY A 237 -21.60 7.95 8.90
N TYR A 238 -21.90 8.54 10.07
CA TYR A 238 -22.14 7.83 11.33
C TYR A 238 -23.23 6.75 11.20
N THR A 239 -24.23 6.95 10.33
CA THR A 239 -25.33 6.01 10.10
C THR A 239 -24.90 4.81 9.26
N MET A 240 -23.92 4.93 8.34
CA MET A 240 -23.37 3.76 7.62
C MET A 240 -22.68 2.80 8.61
N LEU A 241 -21.86 3.36 9.51
CA LEU A 241 -21.28 2.62 10.61
C LEU A 241 -22.39 2.00 11.49
N ARG A 242 -23.43 2.77 11.81
CA ARG A 242 -24.54 2.35 12.68
C ARG A 242 -25.40 1.21 12.09
N GLN A 243 -25.65 1.19 10.78
CA GLN A 243 -26.40 0.10 10.13
C GLN A 243 -25.58 -1.19 9.99
N PHE A 244 -24.25 -1.14 10.03
CA PHE A 244 -23.40 -2.33 10.14
C PHE A 244 -23.20 -2.78 11.61
N LEU A 245 -23.01 -1.84 12.55
CA LEU A 245 -22.64 -2.12 13.95
C LEU A 245 -23.75 -2.70 14.85
N TYR A 246 -25.00 -2.77 14.38
CA TYR A 246 -26.14 -3.23 15.20
C TYR A 246 -26.56 -4.70 14.97
N VAL A 247 -25.67 -5.50 14.38
CA VAL A 247 -25.53 -6.93 14.69
C VAL A 247 -24.34 -7.07 15.70
N LYS A 248 -24.39 -7.91 16.76
CA LYS A 248 -24.09 -7.49 18.20
C LYS A 248 -23.00 -8.29 19.04
N ALA A 249 -22.47 -7.76 20.21
CA ALA A 249 -21.85 -8.41 21.48
C ALA A 249 -20.45 -7.91 22.15
N GLN A 250 -19.57 -8.69 22.90
CA GLN A 250 -18.26 -8.32 23.64
C GLN A 250 -17.14 -9.44 24.09
N SER A 251 -16.06 -9.11 24.88
CA SER A 251 -15.02 -9.84 25.76
C SER A 251 -13.69 -10.56 25.25
N SER A 252 -12.50 -10.63 25.97
CA SER A 252 -11.12 -11.29 25.72
C SER A 252 -9.80 -10.41 25.60
N ARG A 253 -8.49 -10.78 25.29
CA ARG A 253 -7.72 -11.01 23.98
C ARG A 253 -6.11 -10.96 24.03
N LEU A 254 -5.40 -11.43 22.96
CA LEU A 254 -4.20 -10.92 22.14
C LEU A 254 -2.65 -10.97 22.52
N GLY A 255 -1.75 -10.56 21.55
CA GLY A 255 -0.23 -10.45 21.54
C GLY A 255 0.65 -10.22 20.20
N THR A 256 1.37 -11.18 19.51
CA THR A 256 1.88 -11.22 18.04
C THR A 256 2.81 -12.38 17.49
N VAL A 257 2.45 -13.10 16.38
CA VAL A 257 3.24 -14.14 15.60
C VAL A 257 3.05 -14.11 14.06
N ASP A 258 4.04 -14.55 13.25
CA ASP A 258 3.98 -14.74 11.77
C ASP A 258 3.03 -15.88 11.33
N PRO A 259 2.02 -15.63 10.46
CA PRO A 259 1.06 -16.66 10.02
C PRO A 259 1.61 -17.77 9.10
N LEU A 260 2.81 -17.65 8.51
CA LEU A 260 3.34 -18.61 7.52
C LEU A 260 4.70 -19.23 7.90
N ALA A 261 5.10 -19.12 9.18
CA ALA A 261 6.36 -19.69 9.64
C ALA A 261 6.37 -21.23 9.56
N CYS A 262 7.52 -21.81 9.21
CA CYS A 262 7.72 -23.26 9.29
C CYS A 262 7.54 -23.71 10.75
N GLY A 263 6.69 -24.71 10.98
CA GLY A 263 6.27 -25.15 12.32
C GLY A 263 4.90 -24.65 12.78
N VAL A 264 4.19 -23.79 12.01
CA VAL A 264 2.76 -23.53 12.22
C VAL A 264 1.96 -24.79 11.90
N SER A 265 1.55 -25.53 12.93
CA SER A 265 0.66 -26.68 12.76
C SER A 265 -0.76 -26.22 12.44
N MET A 266 -1.29 -26.70 11.31
CA MET A 266 -2.73 -26.68 11.09
C MET A 266 -3.38 -27.62 12.12
N PRO A 267 -4.40 -27.18 12.88
CA PRO A 267 -5.11 -28.08 13.78
C PRO A 267 -5.75 -29.22 12.97
N PRO A 268 -5.68 -30.48 13.42
CA PRO A 268 -6.40 -31.59 12.79
C PRO A 268 -7.86 -31.25 12.49
N LYS A 269 -8.40 -31.72 11.36
CA LYS A 269 -9.80 -31.49 10.97
C LYS A 269 -10.72 -31.89 12.13
N GLY A 270 -11.55 -30.94 12.60
CA GLY A 270 -12.43 -31.11 13.76
C GLY A 270 -11.88 -30.65 15.12
N SER A 271 -10.61 -30.20 15.22
CA SER A 271 -9.99 -29.79 16.50
C SER A 271 -9.68 -28.28 16.63
N ALA A 272 -10.04 -27.47 15.63
CA ALA A 272 -9.70 -26.05 15.58
C ALA A 272 -10.41 -25.15 16.63
N GLY A 273 -11.45 -25.66 17.29
CA GLY A 273 -12.43 -24.92 18.11
C GLY A 273 -11.84 -24.01 19.18
N SER A 274 -11.25 -24.56 20.23
CA SER A 274 -10.82 -23.76 21.40
C SER A 274 -9.39 -23.18 21.28
N ALA A 275 -8.51 -23.85 20.53
CA ALA A 275 -7.08 -23.54 20.52
C ALA A 275 -6.70 -22.33 19.64
N SER A 276 -7.47 -22.06 18.58
CA SER A 276 -7.05 -21.17 17.50
C SER A 276 -6.88 -19.70 17.91
N ARG A 277 -5.94 -19.01 17.25
CA ARG A 277 -5.68 -17.58 17.44
C ARG A 277 -6.88 -16.69 17.12
N VAL A 278 -7.67 -17.05 16.11
CA VAL A 278 -8.88 -16.29 15.75
C VAL A 278 -9.97 -16.47 16.79
N ASN A 279 -10.13 -17.64 17.41
CA ASN A 279 -11.12 -17.83 18.47
C ASN A 279 -10.70 -17.10 19.77
N LYS A 280 -9.40 -16.88 19.97
CA LYS A 280 -8.81 -16.06 21.04
C LYS A 280 -8.79 -14.53 20.74
N TYR A 281 -9.63 -14.04 19.81
CA TYR A 281 -9.59 -12.67 19.28
C TYR A 281 -10.67 -11.67 19.80
N LYS A 282 -11.35 -11.78 20.98
CA LYS A 282 -12.56 -10.94 21.30
C LYS A 282 -12.58 -9.51 22.01
N ASP A 283 -11.91 -9.07 23.11
CA ASP A 283 -11.86 -7.60 23.53
C ASP A 283 -10.51 -6.85 23.52
N ALA A 284 -9.62 -7.12 24.47
CA ALA A 284 -8.34 -6.44 24.66
C ALA A 284 -7.35 -6.61 23.47
N ARG A 285 -7.52 -5.92 22.32
CA ARG A 285 -6.58 -5.95 21.16
C ARG A 285 -5.31 -5.14 21.41
N ASP A 286 -4.80 -5.42 22.59
CA ASP A 286 -4.34 -4.44 23.55
C ASP A 286 -3.26 -5.06 24.45
N ARG A 287 -3.24 -6.40 24.60
CA ARG A 287 -1.99 -7.15 24.81
C ARG A 287 -1.07 -6.92 23.61
N VAL A 288 0.04 -6.24 23.85
CA VAL A 288 1.04 -5.82 22.83
C VAL A 288 2.21 -6.82 22.71
N ASP A 289 2.13 -7.95 23.42
CA ASP A 289 3.28 -8.66 23.99
C ASP A 289 3.31 -10.21 23.82
N ALA A 290 2.21 -10.86 23.42
CA ALA A 290 2.03 -12.34 23.42
C ALA A 290 1.73 -12.99 22.02
N ASP A 291 0.51 -13.58 21.78
CA ASP A 291 -0.19 -13.97 20.50
C ASP A 291 -1.42 -13.11 20.03
N THR A 292 -1.36 -12.20 19.03
CA THR A 292 -2.46 -11.27 18.60
C THR A 292 -3.28 -11.75 17.40
N THR A 293 -2.70 -11.67 16.19
CA THR A 293 -3.39 -11.13 15.02
C THR A 293 -2.95 -11.92 13.81
N SER A 294 -3.84 -12.01 12.82
CA SER A 294 -3.51 -12.50 11.48
C SER A 294 -2.28 -11.81 10.85
N ARG A 295 -1.90 -10.61 11.29
CA ARG A 295 -0.87 -9.72 10.69
C ARG A 295 -1.09 -9.45 9.19
N LEU A 296 -2.26 -9.78 8.65
CA LEU A 296 -2.60 -9.68 7.23
C LEU A 296 -2.77 -8.25 6.70
N SER A 297 -2.63 -7.21 7.54
CA SER A 297 -2.84 -5.82 7.10
C SER A 297 -1.98 -5.36 5.92
N PRO A 298 -0.71 -5.80 5.72
CA PRO A 298 0.03 -5.49 4.49
C PRO A 298 -0.58 -6.18 3.27
N TYR A 299 -0.94 -7.45 3.39
CA TYR A 299 -1.54 -8.26 2.31
C TYR A 299 -2.93 -7.74 1.91
N LEU A 300 -3.75 -7.32 2.87
CA LEU A 300 -5.09 -6.72 2.68
C LEU A 300 -5.07 -5.28 2.15
N ALA A 301 -3.94 -4.56 2.31
CA ALA A 301 -3.69 -3.24 1.73
C ALA A 301 -2.93 -3.30 0.40
N ALA A 302 -2.33 -4.45 0.08
CA ALA A 302 -1.70 -4.76 -1.20
C ALA A 302 -2.64 -5.54 -2.15
N GLY A 303 -3.81 -5.96 -1.66
CA GLY A 303 -4.76 -6.77 -2.43
C GLY A 303 -4.33 -8.21 -2.70
N VAL A 304 -3.26 -8.69 -2.06
CA VAL A 304 -2.71 -10.05 -2.22
C VAL A 304 -3.68 -11.10 -1.67
N ILE A 305 -4.48 -10.74 -0.67
CA ILE A 305 -5.62 -11.52 -0.19
C ILE A 305 -6.88 -10.66 -0.19
N SER A 306 -8.01 -11.26 -0.59
CA SER A 306 -9.33 -10.62 -0.57
C SER A 306 -9.90 -10.53 0.85
N ALA A 307 -10.54 -9.41 1.19
CA ALA A 307 -11.29 -9.28 2.44
C ALA A 307 -12.51 -10.24 2.48
N ARG A 308 -13.09 -10.58 1.32
CA ARG A 308 -14.16 -11.59 1.21
C ARG A 308 -13.63 -13.00 1.43
N GLU A 309 -12.41 -13.29 0.99
CA GLU A 309 -11.74 -14.57 1.22
C GLU A 309 -11.42 -14.78 2.70
N CYS A 310 -10.95 -13.74 3.37
CA CYS A 310 -10.82 -13.71 4.83
C CYS A 310 -12.15 -14.04 5.54
N VAL A 311 -13.28 -13.50 5.07
CA VAL A 311 -14.60 -13.82 5.62
C VAL A 311 -15.03 -15.26 5.33
N ARG A 312 -14.84 -15.78 4.11
CA ARG A 312 -15.15 -17.18 3.76
C ARG A 312 -14.37 -18.16 4.65
N ALA A 313 -13.05 -17.95 4.78
CA ALA A 313 -12.20 -18.75 5.66
C ALA A 313 -12.66 -18.73 7.13
N THR A 314 -13.24 -17.62 7.63
CA THR A 314 -13.84 -17.61 8.98
C THR A 314 -15.19 -18.33 9.08
N MET A 315 -15.94 -18.49 7.99
CA MET A 315 -17.18 -19.29 7.99
C MET A 315 -16.85 -20.79 8.07
N GLU A 316 -15.78 -21.23 7.41
CA GLU A 316 -15.26 -22.62 7.47
C GLU A 316 -14.79 -23.02 8.88
N LEU A 317 -14.47 -22.04 9.75
CA LEU A 317 -14.11 -22.26 11.16
C LEU A 317 -15.31 -22.27 12.10
N SER A 318 -16.55 -22.11 11.59
CA SER A 318 -17.76 -22.17 12.41
C SER A 318 -18.30 -23.61 12.52
N GLU A 319 -18.15 -24.19 13.72
CA GLU A 319 -18.50 -25.60 14.02
C GLU A 319 -19.95 -25.97 13.65
N ASN A 320 -20.86 -25.00 13.67
CA ASN A 320 -22.29 -25.18 13.40
C ASN A 320 -22.67 -25.25 11.90
N GLN A 321 -21.71 -25.28 10.96
CA GLN A 321 -21.93 -25.18 9.50
C GLN A 321 -22.85 -24.02 9.08
N SER A 322 -22.87 -22.94 9.88
CA SER A 322 -23.78 -21.81 9.72
C SER A 322 -23.52 -21.06 8.41
N LYS A 323 -24.52 -21.00 7.52
CA LYS A 323 -24.51 -20.12 6.33
C LYS A 323 -24.51 -18.62 6.68
N LYS A 324 -24.63 -18.24 7.96
CA LYS A 324 -24.53 -16.85 8.44
C LYS A 324 -23.10 -16.55 8.87
N ILE A 325 -22.57 -15.41 8.38
CA ILE A 325 -21.29 -14.86 8.84
C ILE A 325 -21.40 -14.53 10.32
N ASP A 326 -20.44 -15.00 11.10
CA ASP A 326 -20.31 -14.59 12.48
C ASP A 326 -19.74 -13.17 12.56
N VAL A 327 -20.55 -12.23 13.03
CA VAL A 327 -20.18 -10.85 13.38
C VAL A 327 -20.30 -10.60 14.88
N SER A 328 -20.46 -11.68 15.66
CA SER A 328 -20.57 -11.62 17.10
C SER A 328 -19.31 -11.00 17.68
N LYS A 329 -19.49 -9.86 18.34
CA LYS A 329 -18.43 -9.32 19.18
C LYS A 329 -18.10 -10.29 20.35
N GLU A 330 -19.01 -11.24 20.65
CA GLU A 330 -18.94 -12.35 21.63
C GLU A 330 -18.16 -13.57 21.14
N THR A 331 -17.63 -13.58 19.92
CA THR A 331 -16.70 -14.60 19.43
C THR A 331 -15.42 -13.94 18.90
N GLY A 332 -14.31 -14.68 18.94
CA GLY A 332 -13.06 -14.18 18.38
C GLY A 332 -13.17 -13.95 16.86
N VAL A 333 -13.83 -14.87 16.15
CA VAL A 333 -14.19 -14.73 14.73
C VAL A 333 -14.94 -13.42 14.47
N GLY A 334 -16.07 -13.19 15.13
CA GLY A 334 -16.91 -12.04 14.81
C GLY A 334 -16.25 -10.71 15.14
N ARG A 335 -15.35 -10.67 16.12
CA ARG A 335 -14.46 -9.52 16.36
C ARG A 335 -13.40 -9.32 15.30
N TRP A 336 -12.86 -10.39 14.74
CA TRP A 336 -11.89 -10.31 13.65
C TRP A 336 -12.54 -9.84 12.34
N VAL A 337 -13.73 -10.35 12.04
CA VAL A 337 -14.59 -9.90 10.92
C VAL A 337 -14.91 -8.40 11.04
N GLN A 338 -15.10 -7.87 12.25
CA GLN A 338 -15.30 -6.43 12.45
C GLN A 338 -14.07 -5.56 12.19
N GLU A 339 -12.85 -6.09 12.25
CA GLU A 339 -11.67 -5.32 11.85
C GLU A 339 -11.57 -5.21 10.31
N LEU A 340 -12.07 -6.22 9.59
CA LEU A 340 -12.31 -6.12 8.14
C LEU A 340 -13.41 -5.09 7.83
N ALA A 341 -14.46 -5.03 8.66
CA ALA A 341 -15.49 -4.00 8.52
C ALA A 341 -14.98 -2.58 8.81
N TRP A 342 -14.06 -2.39 9.75
CA TRP A 342 -13.40 -1.10 9.98
C TRP A 342 -12.58 -0.65 8.76
N ARG A 343 -11.83 -1.56 8.12
CA ARG A 343 -11.13 -1.31 6.85
C ARG A 343 -12.11 -0.83 5.78
N ASP A 344 -13.22 -1.54 5.60
CA ASP A 344 -14.22 -1.19 4.58
C ASP A 344 -14.92 0.13 4.92
N PHE A 345 -15.24 0.40 6.19
CA PHE A 345 -15.81 1.68 6.64
C PHE A 345 -14.89 2.87 6.31
N TYR A 346 -13.59 2.79 6.61
CA TYR A 346 -12.65 3.86 6.25
C TYR A 346 -12.52 4.01 4.72
N THR A 347 -12.62 2.91 3.97
CA THR A 347 -12.66 2.95 2.49
C THR A 347 -13.93 3.64 1.96
N HIS A 348 -15.09 3.45 2.62
CA HIS A 348 -16.33 4.17 2.32
C HIS A 348 -16.22 5.67 2.67
N VAL A 349 -15.52 6.02 3.76
CA VAL A 349 -15.27 7.42 4.14
C VAL A 349 -14.36 8.10 3.11
N LEU A 350 -13.30 7.45 2.64
CA LEU A 350 -12.42 7.97 1.57
C LEU A 350 -13.20 8.26 0.29
N ALA A 351 -14.06 7.31 -0.13
CA ALA A 351 -14.84 7.41 -1.36
C ALA A 351 -15.93 8.51 -1.34
N LEU A 352 -16.57 8.75 -0.19
CA LEU A 352 -17.73 9.65 -0.06
C LEU A 352 -17.41 11.00 0.58
N PHE A 353 -16.28 11.13 1.29
CA PHE A 353 -15.81 12.39 1.90
C PHE A 353 -14.34 12.65 1.51
N PRO A 354 -14.05 12.82 0.20
CA PRO A 354 -12.68 12.92 -0.31
C PRO A 354 -11.80 13.97 0.37
N ARG A 355 -12.36 15.00 1.04
CA ARG A 355 -11.59 15.95 1.87
C ARG A 355 -10.60 15.31 2.83
N VAL A 356 -10.89 14.11 3.36
CA VAL A 356 -9.97 13.43 4.30
C VAL A 356 -8.66 13.01 3.62
N SER A 357 -8.67 12.79 2.30
CA SER A 357 -7.47 12.52 1.49
C SER A 357 -6.70 13.79 1.11
N MET A 358 -7.12 14.96 1.60
CA MET A 358 -6.63 16.28 1.18
C MET A 358 -5.93 17.05 2.32
N GLY A 359 -5.43 16.32 3.34
CA GLY A 359 -4.77 16.91 4.50
C GLY A 359 -5.72 17.68 5.44
N ARG A 360 -7.03 17.40 5.39
CA ARG A 360 -8.05 18.05 6.21
C ARG A 360 -8.67 17.09 7.23
N PRO A 361 -8.99 17.56 8.45
CA PRO A 361 -9.66 16.73 9.44
C PRO A 361 -11.10 16.44 9.04
N PHE A 362 -11.61 15.24 9.33
CA PHE A 362 -13.02 14.90 9.06
C PHE A 362 -14.00 15.87 9.76
N GLN A 363 -13.66 16.34 10.97
CA GLN A 363 -14.37 17.41 11.66
C GLN A 363 -13.68 18.75 11.39
N GLU A 364 -14.20 19.52 10.44
CA GLU A 364 -13.62 20.79 9.97
C GLU A 364 -13.44 21.86 11.08
N LYS A 365 -14.20 21.79 12.19
CA LYS A 365 -13.99 22.64 13.37
C LYS A 365 -12.61 22.48 14.04
N PHE A 366 -11.85 21.44 13.69
CA PHE A 366 -10.47 21.25 14.14
C PHE A 366 -9.42 21.65 13.07
N ALA A 367 -9.83 22.20 11.93
CA ALA A 367 -8.91 22.66 10.88
C ALA A 367 -8.11 23.90 11.30
N SER A 368 -8.62 24.68 12.27
CA SER A 368 -8.01 25.88 12.84
C SER A 368 -7.32 25.64 14.19
N VAL A 369 -7.04 24.38 14.57
CA VAL A 369 -6.21 24.09 15.74
C VAL A 369 -4.78 24.57 15.47
N SER A 370 -4.27 25.43 16.34
CA SER A 370 -2.84 25.73 16.39
C SER A 370 -2.10 24.54 17.00
N TRP A 371 -1.08 24.03 16.31
CA TRP A 371 -0.28 22.89 16.74
C TRP A 371 1.10 23.36 17.18
N GLU A 372 1.67 22.67 18.17
CA GLU A 372 3.01 22.98 18.65
C GLU A 372 4.08 22.61 17.61
N THR A 373 5.11 23.46 17.51
CA THR A 373 6.24 23.27 16.59
C THR A 373 7.51 23.00 17.39
N ASN A 374 7.69 21.75 17.83
CA ASN A 374 8.90 21.29 18.51
C ASN A 374 9.49 20.09 17.76
N GLU A 375 10.52 20.35 16.96
CA GLU A 375 11.17 19.32 16.13
C GLU A 375 12.02 18.35 16.97
N GLU A 376 12.52 18.75 18.15
CA GLU A 376 13.23 17.84 19.06
C GLU A 376 12.28 16.78 19.63
N HIS A 377 11.13 17.20 20.17
CA HIS A 377 10.09 16.29 20.65
C HIS A 377 9.56 15.41 19.52
N LEU A 378 9.37 15.98 18.32
CA LEU A 378 8.97 15.22 17.14
C LEU A 378 10.04 14.19 16.75
N GLN A 379 11.33 14.51 16.82
CA GLN A 379 12.42 13.60 16.48
C GLN A 379 12.64 12.52 17.55
N ALA A 380 12.52 12.87 18.83
CA ALA A 380 12.47 11.92 19.94
C ALA A 380 11.31 10.92 19.75
N TRP A 381 10.12 11.39 19.36
CA TRP A 381 8.99 10.53 19.02
C TRP A 381 9.26 9.68 17.76
N LYS A 382 9.73 10.28 16.66
CA LYS A 382 10.06 9.58 15.40
C LYS A 382 11.03 8.41 15.61
N ASP A 383 11.95 8.52 16.55
CA ASP A 383 12.97 7.51 16.84
C ASP A 383 12.59 6.55 17.98
N GLY A 384 11.65 6.94 18.84
CA GLY A 384 11.34 6.22 20.07
C GLY A 384 12.39 6.45 21.16
N ARG A 385 12.66 7.73 21.48
CA ARG A 385 13.48 8.20 22.60
C ARG A 385 12.73 9.25 23.44
N THR A 386 11.41 9.10 23.59
CA THR A 386 10.54 10.00 24.38
C THR A 386 10.70 9.82 25.89
N GLY A 387 11.34 8.72 26.33
CA GLY A 387 11.42 8.35 27.75
C GLY A 387 10.16 7.64 28.25
N VAL A 388 9.06 7.61 27.47
CA VAL A 388 7.83 6.87 27.80
C VAL A 388 7.92 5.45 27.21
N PRO A 389 8.16 4.39 28.01
CA PRO A 389 8.62 3.10 27.46
C PRO A 389 7.65 2.43 26.48
N ILE A 390 6.33 2.61 26.66
CA ILE A 390 5.31 2.04 25.78
C ILE A 390 5.20 2.77 24.43
N VAL A 391 5.46 4.08 24.40
CA VAL A 391 5.55 4.89 23.18
C VAL A 391 6.83 4.52 22.44
N ASP A 392 7.96 4.48 23.15
CA ASP A 392 9.26 4.12 22.60
C ASP A 392 9.29 2.70 22.04
N ALA A 393 8.67 1.72 22.72
CA ALA A 393 8.52 0.36 22.21
C ALA A 393 7.70 0.32 20.91
N GLY A 394 6.60 1.08 20.81
CA GLY A 394 5.80 1.21 19.59
C GLY A 394 6.57 1.82 18.43
N MET A 395 7.26 2.93 18.67
CA MET A 395 8.04 3.63 17.64
C MET A 395 9.26 2.82 17.18
N ARG A 396 9.96 2.15 18.11
CA ARG A 396 11.02 1.18 17.78
C ARG A 396 10.47 -0.03 16.99
N GLN A 397 9.27 -0.54 17.31
CA GLN A 397 8.61 -1.61 16.56
C GLN A 397 8.29 -1.20 15.12
N VAL A 398 7.73 -0.01 14.87
CA VAL A 398 7.43 0.43 13.49
C VAL A 398 8.69 0.77 12.69
N ASN A 399 9.72 1.32 13.34
CA ASN A 399 11.02 1.56 12.72
C ASN A 399 11.69 0.23 12.32
N LYS A 400 11.85 -0.72 13.26
CA LYS A 400 12.50 -2.02 13.00
C LYS A 400 11.68 -2.92 12.07
N MET A 401 10.43 -3.24 12.41
CA MET A 401 9.61 -4.23 11.69
C MET A 401 8.88 -3.61 10.49
N GLY A 402 8.24 -2.46 10.67
CA GLY A 402 7.36 -1.86 9.65
C GLY A 402 5.91 -2.26 9.71
N TRP A 403 5.56 -3.04 10.72
CA TRP A 403 4.21 -3.21 11.20
C TRP A 403 4.22 -2.82 12.67
N MET A 404 3.30 -1.95 13.08
CA MET A 404 3.06 -1.65 14.50
C MET A 404 1.73 -2.29 14.92
N HIS A 405 1.67 -2.82 16.15
CA HIS A 405 0.43 -3.33 16.70
C HIS A 405 -0.61 -2.21 16.90
N ASN A 406 -1.90 -2.50 16.70
CA ASN A 406 -2.96 -1.49 16.67
C ASN A 406 -3.04 -0.65 17.96
N ARG A 407 -2.98 -1.28 19.14
CA ARG A 407 -2.96 -0.54 20.41
C ARG A 407 -1.74 0.37 20.54
N LEU A 408 -0.58 -0.04 20.05
CA LEU A 408 0.62 0.81 20.03
C LEU A 408 0.44 2.00 19.07
N ARG A 409 -0.23 1.83 17.91
CA ARG A 409 -0.57 2.96 17.02
C ARG A 409 -1.47 3.97 17.71
N MET A 410 -2.48 3.49 18.45
CA MET A 410 -3.37 4.36 19.22
C MET A 410 -2.61 5.15 20.28
N ILE A 411 -1.74 4.48 21.05
CA ILE A 411 -0.94 5.11 22.11
C ILE A 411 0.06 6.13 21.53
N THR A 412 0.86 5.73 20.54
CA THR A 412 1.88 6.59 19.93
C THR A 412 1.29 7.80 19.20
N ALA A 413 0.14 7.64 18.52
CA ALA A 413 -0.54 8.74 17.84
C ALA A 413 -1.28 9.67 18.83
N MET A 414 -1.87 9.14 19.90
CA MET A 414 -2.44 9.98 20.96
C MET A 414 -1.35 10.81 21.64
N TYR A 415 -0.21 10.20 21.99
CA TYR A 415 0.91 10.89 22.61
C TYR A 415 1.44 12.05 21.75
N LEU A 416 1.60 11.83 20.44
CA LEU A 416 1.99 12.90 19.51
C LEU A 416 0.99 14.08 19.51
N VAL A 417 -0.31 13.79 19.47
CA VAL A 417 -1.37 14.76 19.17
C VAL A 417 -1.97 15.42 20.43
N LYS A 418 -1.76 14.83 21.62
CA LYS A 418 -2.35 15.30 22.89
C LYS A 418 -1.35 15.60 24.00
N ASP A 419 -0.27 14.82 24.08
CA ASP A 419 0.75 14.98 25.11
C ASP A 419 1.87 15.90 24.62
N LEU A 420 2.25 15.78 23.33
CA LEU A 420 3.20 16.69 22.66
C LEU A 420 2.50 17.82 21.89
N MET A 421 1.19 17.75 21.67
CA MET A 421 0.38 18.74 20.92
C MET A 421 0.86 19.04 19.48
N ILE A 422 1.53 18.08 18.83
CA ILE A 422 2.06 18.20 17.46
C ILE A 422 1.03 17.76 16.42
N ASP A 423 1.06 18.38 15.23
CA ASP A 423 0.13 18.10 14.13
C ASP A 423 0.13 16.60 13.72
N TRP A 424 -1.05 16.00 13.78
CA TRP A 424 -1.33 14.62 13.37
C TRP A 424 -0.83 14.28 11.97
N ARG A 425 -0.78 15.25 11.05
CA ARG A 425 -0.25 15.08 9.68
C ARG A 425 1.21 14.67 9.66
N LEU A 426 2.01 15.10 10.64
CA LEU A 426 3.42 14.73 10.77
C LEU A 426 3.56 13.28 11.24
N GLY A 427 2.65 12.82 12.11
CA GLY A 427 2.52 11.42 12.50
C GLY A 427 2.08 10.51 11.35
N GLU A 428 1.08 10.93 10.57
CA GLU A 428 0.65 10.27 9.35
C GLU A 428 1.80 10.14 8.34
N LYS A 429 2.48 11.26 8.03
CA LYS A 429 3.63 11.28 7.12
C LYS A 429 4.78 10.36 7.59
N LYS A 430 5.08 10.31 8.89
CA LYS A 430 6.07 9.36 9.46
C LYS A 430 5.62 7.90 9.34
N ALA A 431 4.33 7.61 9.53
CA ALA A 431 3.77 6.27 9.36
C ALA A 431 3.81 5.79 7.90
N LEU A 432 3.69 6.71 6.93
CA LEU A 432 3.76 6.45 5.49
C LEU A 432 5.22 6.32 4.99
N LEU A 433 6.08 7.33 5.21
CA LEU A 433 7.44 7.44 4.63
C LEU A 433 8.47 6.47 5.24
N ARG A 434 8.54 6.46 6.58
CA ARG A 434 9.54 5.72 7.39
C ARG A 434 11.01 6.15 7.13
N SER A 435 11.95 5.58 7.90
CA SER A 435 13.36 6.04 7.99
C SER A 435 14.32 5.26 7.07
N PRO A 436 15.52 5.79 6.75
CA PRO A 436 15.94 7.20 6.69
C PRO A 436 15.90 7.69 5.22
N SER A 437 16.76 8.66 4.85
CA SER A 437 16.84 9.22 3.49
C SER A 437 17.36 8.22 2.44
N VAL A 438 17.14 8.55 1.15
CA VAL A 438 17.30 7.66 -0.02
C VAL A 438 18.77 7.34 -0.39
N GLY A 439 19.74 7.71 0.45
CA GLY A 439 21.18 7.64 0.14
C GLY A 439 21.79 6.24 0.05
N GLU A 440 21.18 5.20 0.65
CA GLU A 440 21.78 3.86 0.77
C GLU A 440 21.14 2.79 -0.16
N LEU A 441 20.23 3.17 -1.06
CA LEU A 441 19.68 2.26 -2.08
C LEU A 441 20.49 2.32 -3.39
N THR A 442 21.79 2.05 -3.29
CA THR A 442 22.61 1.74 -4.48
C THR A 442 22.09 0.46 -5.14
N TYR A 443 21.61 0.57 -6.38
CA TYR A 443 20.98 -0.52 -7.11
C TYR A 443 21.94 -1.70 -7.32
N GLY A 444 21.65 -2.84 -6.70
CA GLY A 444 22.40 -4.09 -6.84
C GLY A 444 22.26 -4.79 -8.21
N ILE A 445 22.03 -4.05 -9.29
CA ILE A 445 21.95 -4.57 -10.66
C ILE A 445 23.35 -4.51 -11.26
N LYS A 446 24.19 -5.51 -10.97
CA LYS A 446 25.34 -5.80 -11.84
C LYS A 446 24.80 -6.36 -13.16
N PRO A 447 25.11 -5.77 -14.34
CA PRO A 447 24.85 -6.46 -15.59
C PRO A 447 25.68 -7.75 -15.62
N ARG A 448 25.08 -8.85 -16.08
CA ARG A 448 25.86 -10.05 -16.43
C ARG A 448 26.65 -9.73 -17.69
N SER A 449 27.96 -9.58 -17.56
CA SER A 449 28.89 -9.60 -18.68
C SER A 449 28.81 -10.97 -19.36
N SER A 450 28.64 -10.96 -20.68
CA SER A 450 28.62 -12.16 -21.52
C SER A 450 30.04 -12.72 -21.70
N HIS A 451 30.28 -13.91 -21.17
CA HIS A 451 31.28 -14.89 -21.60
C HIS A 451 30.72 -16.29 -21.35
#